data_AF-A0AAW5JGW4-F1
#
_entry.id   AF-A0AAW5JGW4-F1
#
_cell.length_a   1.000
_cell.length_b   1.000
_cell.length_c   1.000
_cell.angle_alpha   90.00
_cell.angle_beta   90.00
_cell.angle_gamma   90.00
#
_symmetry.space_group_name_H-M   'P 1'
#
loop_
_entity.id
_entity.type
_entity.pdbx_description
1 polymer ?
#
loop_
_entity_poly.entity_id
_entity_poly.type
_entity_poly.pdbx_seq_one_letter_code
_entity_poly.pdbx_strand_id
1 'polypeptide(L)'
;MAQWSTLTRFQRVLLIALTALLAVFTVVYPVLSRRKGIQYRDALLLWSAQGENDVYAGRVDGARTVFTVAPDGTIQYRRGDTDYGPYTVALDPSAVPRDSDMANVLTGVEVRDGADILFRGGWYNSSFPLLVDENGETESLFSVSVHTSSGKVYGPDGQALAPSYEPTASFLLQLALEPSLTHRGELYAYFTGTLLAVVGIVSILFADRLFRWDLSFRIRDPERAEPSEWELFTRYLGWIVCTAGALIVYLMGAFAIV
;
A
#
# COMPACT_ATOMS: atom_id res chain seq x y z
N MET A 1 -33.60 13.88 -18.39
CA MET A 1 -34.49 13.78 -17.21
C MET A 1 -35.68 12.83 -17.39
N ALA A 2 -36.12 12.49 -18.62
CA ALA A 2 -37.26 11.57 -18.84
C ALA A 2 -37.04 10.11 -18.36
N GLN A 3 -35.80 9.61 -18.37
CA GLN A 3 -35.45 8.23 -18.05
C GLN A 3 -35.57 7.85 -16.55
N TRP A 4 -35.56 8.81 -15.63
CA TRP A 4 -35.59 8.49 -14.19
C TRP A 4 -36.97 7.97 -13.75
N SER A 5 -38.03 8.48 -14.37
CA SER A 5 -39.43 8.13 -14.06
C SER A 5 -39.76 6.68 -14.40
N THR A 6 -39.07 6.08 -15.37
CA THR A 6 -39.27 4.71 -15.85
C THR A 6 -38.48 3.65 -15.08
N LEU A 7 -37.54 4.07 -14.22
CA LEU A 7 -36.72 3.16 -13.43
C LEU A 7 -37.49 2.59 -12.24
N THR A 8 -37.25 1.31 -11.94
CA THR A 8 -37.78 0.66 -10.73
C THR A 8 -37.13 1.26 -9.48
N ARG A 9 -37.80 1.10 -8.32
CA ARG A 9 -37.23 1.55 -7.03
C ARG A 9 -35.85 0.93 -6.77
N PHE A 10 -35.68 -0.34 -7.11
CA PHE A 10 -34.41 -1.06 -6.99
C PHE A 10 -33.29 -0.44 -7.83
N GLN A 11 -33.55 -0.17 -9.11
CA GLN A 11 -32.58 0.48 -10.01
C GLN A 11 -32.16 1.86 -9.52
N ARG A 12 -33.10 2.65 -8.99
CA ARG A 12 -32.80 3.96 -8.41
C ARG A 12 -31.90 3.86 -7.20
N VAL A 13 -32.15 2.91 -6.29
CA VAL A 13 -31.29 2.67 -5.12
C VAL A 13 -29.87 2.30 -5.55
N LEU A 14 -29.71 1.38 -6.49
CA LEU A 14 -28.39 1.00 -7.00
C LEU A 14 -27.66 2.15 -7.70
N LEU A 15 -28.36 2.95 -8.50
CA LEU A 15 -27.76 4.14 -9.13
C LEU A 15 -27.30 5.16 -8.10
N ILE A 16 -28.10 5.42 -7.07
CA ILE A 16 -27.72 6.30 -5.96
C ILE A 16 -26.50 5.73 -5.25
N ALA A 17 -26.47 4.43 -4.97
CA ALA A 17 -25.33 3.78 -4.33
C ALA A 17 -24.05 3.91 -5.18
N LEU A 18 -24.10 3.56 -6.47
CA LEU A 18 -22.96 3.64 -7.37
C LEU A 18 -22.44 5.07 -7.55
N THR A 19 -23.35 6.04 -7.71
CA THR A 19 -22.97 7.45 -7.81
C THR A 19 -22.39 8.00 -6.51
N ALA A 20 -22.94 7.59 -5.35
CA ALA A 20 -22.39 7.92 -4.05
C ALA A 20 -21.00 7.31 -3.85
N LEU A 21 -20.79 6.04 -4.22
CA LEU A 21 -19.47 5.39 -4.18
C LEU A 21 -18.45 6.19 -5.00
N LEU A 22 -18.78 6.52 -6.25
CA LEU A 22 -17.90 7.28 -7.11
C LEU A 22 -17.56 8.65 -6.50
N ALA A 23 -18.57 9.40 -6.04
CA ALA A 23 -18.35 10.70 -5.41
C ALA A 23 -17.48 10.62 -4.15
N VAL A 24 -17.75 9.66 -3.26
CA VAL A 24 -17.00 9.47 -2.01
C VAL A 24 -15.55 9.08 -2.31
N PHE A 25 -15.32 8.07 -3.15
CA PHE A 25 -13.97 7.58 -3.42
C PHE A 25 -13.14 8.53 -4.28
N THR A 26 -13.75 9.33 -5.16
CA THR A 26 -13.05 10.43 -5.85
C THR A 26 -12.51 11.50 -4.88
N VAL A 27 -13.15 11.70 -3.71
CA VAL A 27 -12.64 12.60 -2.67
C VAL A 27 -11.65 11.90 -1.73
N VAL A 28 -11.94 10.65 -1.35
CA VAL A 28 -11.14 9.90 -0.37
C VAL A 28 -9.75 9.56 -0.90
N TYR A 29 -9.62 9.11 -2.15
CA TYR A 29 -8.32 8.69 -2.70
C TYR A 29 -7.29 9.83 -2.75
N PRO A 30 -7.60 11.04 -3.27
CA PRO A 30 -6.66 12.16 -3.22
C PRO A 30 -6.26 12.56 -1.79
N VAL A 31 -7.17 12.42 -0.82
CA VAL A 31 -6.86 12.69 0.59
C VAL A 31 -5.90 11.66 1.16
N LEU A 32 -6.08 10.37 0.82
CA LEU A 32 -5.18 9.29 1.21
C LEU A 32 -3.80 9.46 0.56
N SER A 33 -3.74 9.76 -0.74
CA SER A 33 -2.48 9.89 -1.48
C SER A 33 -1.65 11.12 -1.09
N ARG A 34 -2.28 12.14 -0.50
CA ARG A 34 -1.57 13.31 0.03
C ARG A 34 -0.82 13.03 1.34
N ARG A 35 -1.26 12.03 2.10
CA ARG A 35 -0.65 11.68 3.39
C ARG A 35 0.50 10.72 3.16
N LYS A 36 1.67 11.29 2.89
CA LYS A 36 2.91 10.54 2.74
C LYS A 36 3.41 10.08 4.11
N GLY A 37 4.05 8.93 4.12
CA GLY A 37 4.64 8.34 5.29
C GLY A 37 5.67 7.30 4.91
N ILE A 38 6.18 6.61 5.91
CA ILE A 38 7.04 5.43 5.71
C ILE A 38 6.27 4.19 6.13
N GLN A 39 6.43 3.11 5.38
CA GLN A 39 5.91 1.82 5.80
C GLN A 39 6.87 1.21 6.80
N TYR A 40 6.39 0.92 8.00
CA TYR A 40 7.13 0.17 9.00
C TYR A 40 6.27 -1.01 9.45
N ARG A 41 6.73 -2.23 9.12
CA ARG A 41 5.99 -3.48 9.30
C ARG A 41 4.63 -3.42 8.58
N ASP A 42 3.54 -3.60 9.31
CA ASP A 42 2.15 -3.59 8.85
C ASP A 42 1.50 -2.20 8.88
N ALA A 43 2.24 -1.16 9.32
CA ALA A 43 1.70 0.18 9.52
C ALA A 43 2.35 1.24 8.62
N LEU A 44 1.56 2.27 8.30
CA LEU A 44 2.06 3.50 7.69
C LEU A 44 2.29 4.54 8.79
N LEU A 45 3.53 4.99 8.95
CA LEU A 45 3.90 6.07 9.85
C LEU A 45 3.87 7.39 9.08
N LEU A 46 2.96 8.27 9.46
CA LEU A 46 2.75 9.53 8.76
C LEU A 46 3.88 10.50 9.04
N TRP A 47 4.38 11.14 7.99
CA TRP A 47 5.42 12.15 8.08
C TRP A 47 4.86 13.49 8.59
N SER A 48 5.65 14.16 9.43
CA SER A 48 5.43 15.51 9.92
C SER A 48 6.77 16.19 10.17
N ALA A 49 6.97 17.39 9.62
CA ALA A 49 8.13 18.21 9.96
C ALA A 49 7.97 18.80 11.37
N GLN A 50 8.98 18.65 12.23
CA GLN A 50 9.04 19.25 13.57
C GLN A 50 10.37 20.01 13.72
N GLY A 51 10.38 21.28 13.32
CA GLY A 51 11.59 22.10 13.32
C GLY A 51 12.54 21.64 12.20
N GLU A 52 13.76 21.27 12.58
CA GLU A 52 14.75 20.68 11.67
C GLU A 52 14.65 19.15 11.58
N ASN A 53 13.83 18.51 12.43
CA ASN A 53 13.69 17.07 12.48
C ASN A 53 12.47 16.59 11.70
N ASP A 54 12.62 15.46 11.02
CA ASP A 54 11.51 14.74 10.41
C ASP A 54 10.93 13.71 11.38
N VAL A 55 9.63 13.78 11.62
CA VAL A 55 8.93 12.89 12.56
C VAL A 55 7.96 11.99 11.80
N TYR A 56 8.11 10.69 11.98
CA TYR A 56 7.24 9.67 11.41
C TYR A 56 6.46 8.97 12.52
N ALA A 57 5.14 9.17 12.57
CA ALA A 57 4.31 8.70 13.68
C ALA A 57 3.13 7.85 13.20
N GLY A 58 2.83 6.79 13.95
CA GLY A 58 1.70 5.91 13.67
C GLY A 58 1.44 4.91 14.78
N ARG A 59 0.70 3.84 14.47
CA ARG A 59 0.45 2.73 15.39
C ARG A 59 0.88 1.41 14.76
N VAL A 60 1.72 0.68 15.47
CA VAL A 60 2.24 -0.65 15.08
C VAL A 60 1.88 -1.62 16.20
N ASP A 61 1.19 -2.71 15.88
CA ASP A 61 0.68 -3.67 16.88
C ASP A 61 -0.11 -2.99 18.03
N GLY A 62 -0.88 -1.94 17.71
CA GLY A 62 -1.67 -1.17 18.68
C GLY A 62 -0.90 -0.18 19.57
N ALA A 63 0.44 -0.22 19.57
CA ALA A 63 1.27 0.74 20.29
C ALA A 63 1.58 1.97 19.43
N ARG A 64 1.69 3.15 20.05
CA ARG A 64 2.13 4.37 19.35
C ARG A 64 3.61 4.25 19.02
N THR A 65 3.97 4.38 17.75
CA THR A 65 5.34 4.27 17.24
C THR A 65 5.73 5.59 16.61
N VAL A 66 6.88 6.13 17.00
CA VAL A 66 7.41 7.40 16.53
C VAL A 66 8.89 7.25 16.19
N PHE A 67 9.27 7.58 14.96
CA PHE A 67 10.66 7.79 14.59
C PHE A 67 10.90 9.29 14.44
N THR A 68 11.99 9.78 15.03
CA THR A 68 12.46 11.15 14.85
C THR A 68 13.82 11.08 14.19
N VAL A 69 13.95 11.68 13.01
CA VAL A 69 15.17 11.71 12.22
C VAL A 69 15.71 13.13 12.26
N ALA A 70 16.92 13.29 12.76
CA ALA A 70 17.62 14.57 12.77
C ALA A 70 18.49 14.72 11.50
N PRO A 71 18.82 15.95 11.07
CA PRO A 71 19.58 16.20 9.84
C PRO A 71 20.99 15.59 9.82
N ASP A 72 21.53 15.27 11.00
CA ASP A 72 22.85 14.68 11.20
C ASP A 72 22.86 13.14 11.03
N GLY A 73 21.71 12.52 10.71
CA GLY A 73 21.57 11.07 10.60
C GLY A 73 21.26 10.38 11.93
N THR A 74 21.00 11.13 13.00
CA THR A 74 20.57 10.58 14.28
C THR A 74 19.08 10.22 14.23
N ILE A 75 18.74 8.97 14.57
CA ILE A 75 17.38 8.46 14.61
C ILE A 75 17.03 8.07 16.05
N GLN A 76 15.95 8.65 16.58
CA GLN A 76 15.33 8.20 17.83
C GLN A 76 14.07 7.42 17.53
N TYR A 77 13.94 6.25 18.13
CA TYR A 77 12.77 5.39 17.98
C TYR A 77 12.06 5.25 19.33
N ARG A 78 10.79 5.66 19.37
CA ARG A 78 9.93 5.53 20.55
C ARG A 78 8.74 4.66 20.23
N ARG A 79 8.49 3.64 21.06
CA ARG A 79 7.29 2.80 21.00
C ARG A 79 6.60 2.78 22.36
N GLY A 80 5.40 3.36 22.43
CA GLY A 80 4.70 3.55 23.70
C GLY A 80 5.53 4.44 24.63
N ASP A 81 5.89 3.89 25.79
CA ASP A 81 6.76 4.53 26.79
C ASP A 81 8.22 4.03 26.73
N THR A 82 8.55 3.18 25.75
CA THR A 82 9.90 2.65 25.57
C THR A 82 10.66 3.44 24.50
N ASP A 83 11.84 3.92 24.85
CA ASP A 83 12.79 4.57 23.95
C ASP A 83 13.89 3.59 23.53
N TYR A 84 14.24 3.63 22.25
CA TYR A 84 15.27 2.83 21.59
C TYR A 84 16.22 3.76 20.84
N GLY A 85 17.51 3.39 20.83
CA GLY A 85 18.58 4.24 20.34
C GLY A 85 19.10 5.22 21.41
N PRO A 86 19.78 6.30 21.01
CA PRO A 86 19.83 6.88 19.67
C PRO A 86 20.64 6.03 18.68
N TYR A 87 20.07 5.82 17.50
CA TYR A 87 20.78 5.22 16.38
C TYR A 87 21.47 6.32 15.58
N THR A 88 22.68 6.06 15.10
CA THR A 88 23.40 6.99 14.22
C THR A 88 23.73 6.29 12.92
N VAL A 89 23.38 6.95 11.81
CA VAL A 89 23.73 6.51 10.47
C VAL A 89 24.76 7.45 9.89
N ALA A 90 25.90 6.92 9.45
CA ALA A 90 26.97 7.69 8.84
C ALA A 90 27.40 7.07 7.51
N LEU A 91 27.81 7.92 6.57
CA LEU A 91 28.48 7.51 5.34
C LEU A 91 29.95 7.25 5.65
N ASP A 92 30.41 6.03 5.41
CA ASP A 92 31.82 5.64 5.53
C ASP A 92 32.28 4.95 4.24
N PRO A 93 32.89 5.68 3.29
CA PRO A 93 33.40 5.10 2.05
C PRO A 93 34.44 4.00 2.26
N SER A 94 35.09 3.93 3.43
CA SER A 94 36.07 2.89 3.74
C SER A 94 35.43 1.55 4.08
N ALA A 95 34.13 1.53 4.41
CA ALA A 95 33.35 0.34 4.69
C ALA A 95 32.93 -0.43 3.43
N VAL A 96 33.18 0.10 2.23
CA VAL A 96 32.90 -0.61 0.98
C VAL A 96 33.85 -1.80 0.82
N PRO A 97 33.34 -3.02 0.60
CA PRO A 97 34.19 -4.20 0.45
C PRO A 97 35.02 -4.10 -0.83
N ARG A 98 36.35 -4.06 -0.70
CA ARG A 98 37.26 -3.81 -1.84
C ARG A 98 37.30 -4.95 -2.84
N ASP A 99 37.03 -6.16 -2.39
CA ASP A 99 37.09 -7.39 -3.19
C ASP A 99 35.71 -7.81 -3.74
N SER A 100 34.69 -6.96 -3.60
CA SER A 100 33.36 -7.19 -4.16
C SER A 100 33.26 -6.69 -5.60
N ASP A 101 32.68 -7.50 -6.50
CA ASP A 101 32.31 -7.08 -7.86
C ASP A 101 31.34 -5.88 -7.88
N MET A 102 30.69 -5.59 -6.75
CA MET A 102 29.76 -4.48 -6.56
C MET A 102 30.40 -3.24 -5.92
N ALA A 103 31.72 -3.23 -5.63
CA ALA A 103 32.40 -2.13 -4.95
C ALA A 103 32.17 -0.75 -5.60
N ASN A 104 31.99 -0.71 -6.92
CA ASN A 104 31.78 0.53 -7.67
C ASN A 104 30.34 1.09 -7.59
N VAL A 105 29.37 0.29 -7.13
CA VAL A 105 27.95 0.67 -7.02
C VAL A 105 27.45 0.72 -5.58
N LEU A 106 28.25 0.27 -4.62
CA LEU A 106 27.93 0.27 -3.20
C LEU A 106 28.26 1.62 -2.55
N THR A 107 27.36 2.09 -1.69
CA THR A 107 27.60 3.21 -0.81
C THR A 107 28.08 2.68 0.53
N GLY A 108 29.27 3.06 0.98
CA GLY A 108 29.79 2.63 2.27
C GLY A 108 29.08 3.32 3.42
N VAL A 109 28.60 2.54 4.40
CA VAL A 109 27.76 3.01 5.49
C VAL A 109 28.13 2.35 6.81
N GLU A 110 27.91 3.09 7.90
CA GLU A 110 27.99 2.60 9.28
C GLU A 110 26.68 2.94 10.01
N VAL A 111 26.11 1.95 10.68
CA VAL A 111 24.94 2.09 11.56
C VAL A 111 25.35 1.71 12.97
N ARG A 112 25.09 2.61 13.92
CA ARG A 112 25.42 2.42 15.34
C ARG A 112 24.19 2.51 16.22
N ASP A 113 24.21 1.81 17.33
CA ASP A 113 23.34 2.04 18.49
C ASP A 113 24.22 2.57 19.64
N GLY A 114 24.23 3.89 19.81
CA GLY A 114 25.18 4.55 20.71
C GLY A 114 26.64 4.19 20.41
N ALA A 115 27.25 3.39 21.30
CA ALA A 115 28.66 2.97 21.15
C ALA A 115 28.84 1.75 20.26
N ASP A 116 27.81 0.91 20.12
CA ASP A 116 27.88 -0.40 19.48
C ASP A 116 27.63 -0.28 17.97
N ILE A 117 28.43 -0.98 17.16
CA ILE A 117 28.27 -1.02 15.70
C ILE A 117 27.26 -2.11 15.37
N LEU A 118 26.11 -1.72 14.83
CA LEU A 118 25.08 -2.65 14.37
C LEU A 118 25.40 -3.20 12.97
N PHE A 119 25.94 -2.35 12.10
CA PHE A 119 26.30 -2.72 10.74
C PHE A 119 27.38 -1.78 10.20
N ARG A 120 28.33 -2.34 9.44
CA ARG A 120 29.31 -1.59 8.67
C ARG A 120 29.57 -2.34 7.37
N GLY A 121 29.42 -1.68 6.24
CA GLY A 121 29.52 -2.34 4.94
C GLY A 121 29.04 -1.49 3.77
N GLY A 122 28.82 -2.14 2.63
CA GLY A 122 28.24 -1.56 1.44
C GLY A 122 26.70 -1.66 1.44
N TRP A 123 26.05 -0.54 1.11
CA TRP A 123 24.61 -0.45 0.87
C TRP A 123 24.33 -0.15 -0.59
N TYR A 124 23.47 -0.96 -1.22
CA TYR A 124 22.96 -0.70 -2.57
C TYR A 124 21.46 -0.42 -2.49
N ASN A 125 21.08 0.82 -2.76
CA ASN A 125 19.68 1.19 -2.81
C ASN A 125 19.05 0.78 -4.16
N SER A 126 18.17 -0.21 -4.12
CA SER A 126 17.40 -0.67 -5.28
C SER A 126 16.00 -1.11 -4.83
N SER A 127 15.16 -1.62 -5.76
CA SER A 127 13.87 -2.23 -5.40
C SER A 127 13.99 -3.36 -4.38
N PHE A 128 15.17 -3.99 -4.28
CA PHE A 128 15.56 -4.89 -3.20
C PHE A 128 16.86 -4.37 -2.58
N PRO A 129 16.79 -3.62 -1.45
CA PRO A 129 17.95 -2.94 -0.88
C PRO A 129 18.97 -3.95 -0.37
N LEU A 130 20.18 -4.01 -0.94
CA LEU A 130 21.20 -5.01 -0.58
C LEU A 130 22.16 -4.47 0.47
N LEU A 131 22.51 -5.30 1.45
CA LEU A 131 23.60 -5.05 2.39
C LEU A 131 24.71 -6.08 2.15
N VAL A 132 25.93 -5.57 2.01
CA VAL A 132 27.14 -6.37 1.86
C VAL A 132 28.05 -6.00 3.02
N ASP A 133 28.44 -6.98 3.83
CA ASP A 133 29.35 -6.74 4.94
C ASP A 133 30.78 -6.41 4.46
N GLU A 134 31.67 -5.97 5.36
CA GLU A 134 33.07 -5.65 4.99
C GLU A 134 33.84 -6.84 4.40
N ASN A 135 33.40 -8.08 4.64
CA ASN A 135 34.01 -9.31 4.13
C ASN A 135 33.53 -9.66 2.71
N GLY A 136 32.57 -8.92 2.16
CA GLY A 136 31.98 -9.18 0.84
C GLY A 136 30.87 -10.24 0.87
N GLU A 137 30.48 -10.73 2.04
CA GLU A 137 29.31 -11.59 2.19
C GLU A 137 28.03 -10.77 2.08
N THR A 138 27.08 -11.30 1.33
CA THR A 138 25.76 -10.71 1.24
C THR A 138 24.97 -11.12 2.47
N GLU A 139 24.66 -10.16 3.34
CA GLU A 139 23.65 -10.33 4.36
C GLU A 139 22.32 -10.56 3.63
N SER A 140 21.88 -11.83 3.57
CA SER A 140 20.62 -12.17 2.93
C SER A 140 19.50 -11.40 3.61
N LEU A 141 18.89 -10.49 2.86
CA LEU A 141 17.63 -9.81 3.20
C LEU A 141 16.49 -10.78 3.53
N PHE A 142 16.70 -12.06 3.22
CA PHE A 142 15.82 -13.17 3.46
C PHE A 142 16.29 -14.06 4.62
N SER A 143 16.75 -13.50 5.74
CA SER A 143 16.38 -14.11 7.03
C SER A 143 14.88 -13.87 7.21
N VAL A 144 14.12 -14.70 6.50
CA VAL A 144 12.67 -14.72 6.45
C VAL A 144 12.18 -15.05 7.86
N SER A 145 12.07 -14.03 8.70
CA SER A 145 11.01 -14.04 9.69
C SER A 145 9.71 -13.82 8.93
N VAL A 146 9.06 -14.92 8.55
CA VAL A 146 7.69 -14.86 8.00
C VAL A 146 6.84 -14.20 9.08
N HIS A 147 6.57 -12.91 8.91
CA HIS A 147 5.53 -12.23 9.67
C HIS A 147 4.19 -12.81 9.23
N THR A 148 3.82 -13.95 9.82
CA THR A 148 2.43 -14.41 9.78
C THR A 148 1.58 -13.37 10.49
N SER A 149 0.32 -13.22 10.08
CA SER A 149 -0.69 -12.31 10.66
C SER A 149 -0.98 -12.50 12.17
N SER A 150 -0.18 -13.33 12.85
CA SER A 150 -0.19 -13.62 14.29
C SER A 150 0.92 -12.95 15.09
N GLY A 151 1.80 -12.15 14.45
CA GLY A 151 2.87 -11.41 15.14
C GLY A 151 4.01 -12.27 15.70
N LYS A 152 4.12 -13.53 15.27
CA LYS A 152 5.18 -14.46 15.69
C LYS A 152 6.33 -14.45 14.69
N VAL A 153 7.53 -14.14 15.18
CA VAL A 153 8.80 -14.18 14.45
C VAL A 153 9.41 -15.57 14.67
N TYR A 154 9.67 -16.30 13.59
CA TYR A 154 10.34 -17.60 13.65
C TYR A 154 11.78 -17.44 13.20
N GLY A 155 12.73 -17.93 14.00
CA GLY A 155 14.13 -17.97 13.62
C GLY A 155 14.41 -19.03 12.53
N PRO A 156 15.61 -19.01 11.92
CA PRO A 156 16.02 -20.01 10.94
C PRO A 156 15.95 -21.46 11.46
N ASP A 157 15.96 -21.65 12.78
CA ASP A 157 15.84 -22.94 13.46
C ASP A 157 14.37 -23.35 13.76
N GLY A 158 13.38 -22.58 13.28
CA GLY A 158 11.96 -22.84 13.49
C GLY A 158 11.43 -22.54 14.90
N GLN A 159 12.25 -21.95 15.78
CA GLN A 159 11.84 -21.53 17.11
C GLN A 159 11.15 -20.16 17.07
N ALA A 160 10.09 -20.01 17.87
CA ALA A 160 9.43 -18.73 18.06
C ALA A 160 10.36 -17.80 18.87
N LEU A 161 10.91 -16.79 18.21
CA LEU A 161 11.68 -15.74 18.84
C LEU A 161 10.71 -14.78 19.53
N ALA A 162 11.14 -14.23 20.68
CA ALA A 162 10.45 -13.08 21.25
C ALA A 162 10.42 -11.97 20.17
N PRO A 163 9.28 -11.30 19.95
CA PRO A 163 9.21 -10.24 18.95
C PRO A 163 10.18 -9.14 19.36
N SER A 164 11.33 -9.05 18.67
CA SER A 164 12.20 -7.89 18.82
C SER A 164 11.48 -6.71 18.19
N TYR A 165 11.35 -5.63 18.95
CA TYR A 165 10.76 -4.38 18.47
C TYR A 165 11.80 -3.42 17.92
N GLU A 166 13.08 -3.80 17.96
CA GLU A 166 14.19 -3.02 17.43
C GLU A 166 14.10 -2.91 15.90
N PRO A 167 14.44 -1.74 15.34
CA PRO A 167 14.49 -1.54 13.89
C PRO A 167 15.72 -2.23 13.29
N THR A 168 15.56 -2.82 12.11
CA THR A 168 16.67 -3.40 11.34
C THR A 168 17.59 -2.31 10.80
N ALA A 169 18.90 -2.58 10.71
CA ALA A 169 19.88 -1.64 10.15
C ALA A 169 19.53 -1.17 8.73
N SER A 170 18.98 -2.05 7.88
CA SER A 170 18.49 -1.70 6.54
C SER A 170 17.36 -0.66 6.55
N PHE A 171 16.42 -0.76 7.49
CA PHE A 171 15.35 0.21 7.65
C PHE A 171 15.89 1.56 8.15
N LEU A 172 16.83 1.55 9.10
CA LEU A 172 17.48 2.78 9.58
C LEU A 172 18.25 3.49 8.46
N LEU A 173 18.97 2.74 7.62
CA LEU A 173 19.67 3.27 6.45
C LEU A 173 18.70 3.87 5.44
N GLN A 174 17.64 3.15 5.09
CA GLN A 174 16.61 3.67 4.19
C GLN A 174 15.95 4.93 4.77
N LEU A 175 15.68 4.94 6.08
CA LEU A 175 15.05 6.08 6.73
C LEU A 175 15.94 7.33 6.79
N ALA A 176 17.25 7.17 7.06
CA ALA A 176 18.20 8.28 7.14
C ALA A 176 18.62 8.81 5.77
N LEU A 177 18.92 7.92 4.82
CA LEU A 177 19.56 8.29 3.55
C LEU A 177 18.55 8.53 2.43
N GLU A 178 17.52 7.69 2.33
CA GLU A 178 16.55 7.79 1.23
C GLU A 178 15.16 7.29 1.65
N PRO A 179 14.40 8.10 2.41
CA PRO A 179 13.14 7.67 3.01
C PRO A 179 12.14 7.27 1.92
N SER A 180 11.69 6.02 1.97
CA SER A 180 10.68 5.48 1.05
C SER A 180 9.30 6.06 1.40
N LEU A 181 9.00 7.23 0.81
CA LEU A 181 7.72 7.90 0.99
C LEU A 181 6.62 7.11 0.28
N THR A 182 5.95 6.26 1.06
CA THR A 182 4.76 5.52 0.67
C THR A 182 3.50 6.30 1.02
N HIS A 183 2.39 5.92 0.42
CA HIS A 183 1.09 6.52 0.65
C HIS A 183 0.00 5.45 0.67
N ARG A 184 -1.15 5.79 1.27
CA ARG A 184 -2.34 4.95 1.13
C ARG A 184 -3.09 5.33 -0.13
N GLY A 185 -3.79 4.35 -0.70
CA GLY A 185 -4.64 4.56 -1.87
C GLY A 185 -3.94 4.14 -3.15
N GLU A 186 -4.10 2.86 -3.50
CA GLU A 186 -3.60 2.33 -4.77
C GLU A 186 -4.40 2.91 -5.94
N LEU A 187 -3.69 3.61 -6.83
CA LEU A 187 -4.32 4.29 -7.97
C LEU A 187 -4.97 3.30 -8.95
N TYR A 188 -4.38 2.12 -9.17
CA TYR A 188 -4.95 1.09 -10.03
C TYR A 188 -6.30 0.58 -9.50
N ALA A 189 -6.38 0.28 -8.21
CA ALA A 189 -7.63 -0.12 -7.57
C ALA A 189 -8.71 0.97 -7.68
N TYR A 190 -8.34 2.26 -7.54
CA TYR A 190 -9.28 3.36 -7.79
C TYR A 190 -9.84 3.35 -9.21
N PHE A 191 -8.98 3.20 -10.22
CA PHE A 191 -9.42 3.17 -11.62
C PHE A 191 -10.30 1.97 -11.91
N THR A 192 -9.96 0.78 -11.40
CA THR A 192 -10.76 -0.43 -11.56
C THR A 192 -12.12 -0.32 -10.88
N GLY A 193 -12.17 0.19 -9.63
CA GLY A 193 -13.42 0.45 -8.91
C GLY A 193 -14.30 1.46 -9.65
N THR A 194 -13.69 2.52 -10.18
CA THR A 194 -14.40 3.55 -10.97
C THR A 194 -14.94 3.00 -12.28
N LEU A 195 -14.17 2.18 -12.99
CA LEU A 195 -14.62 1.51 -14.20
C LEU A 195 -15.82 0.61 -13.91
N LEU A 196 -15.76 -0.21 -12.87
CA LEU A 196 -16.87 -1.07 -12.45
C LEU A 196 -18.12 -0.24 -12.09
N ALA A 197 -17.94 0.87 -11.38
CA ALA A 197 -19.05 1.75 -11.02
C ALA A 197 -19.70 2.41 -12.25
N VAL A 198 -18.89 2.90 -13.19
CA VAL A 198 -19.38 3.49 -14.45
C VAL A 198 -20.10 2.45 -15.30
N VAL A 199 -19.54 1.24 -15.43
CA VAL A 199 -20.19 0.12 -16.14
C VAL A 199 -21.52 -0.23 -15.46
N GLY A 200 -21.56 -0.29 -14.13
CA GLY A 200 -22.80 -0.47 -13.37
C GLY A 200 -23.84 0.61 -13.65
N ILE A 201 -23.45 1.88 -13.64
CA ILE A 201 -24.36 3.01 -13.92
C ILE A 201 -24.89 2.95 -15.35
N VAL A 202 -24.00 2.76 -16.33
CA VAL A 202 -24.37 2.66 -17.76
C VAL A 202 -25.28 1.46 -17.99
N SER A 203 -24.97 0.30 -17.40
CA SER A 203 -25.78 -0.91 -17.57
C SER A 203 -27.19 -0.77 -16.97
N ILE A 204 -27.37 -0.01 -15.89
CA ILE A 204 -28.70 0.28 -15.34
C ILE A 204 -29.45 1.30 -16.22
N LEU A 205 -28.81 2.40 -16.59
CA LEU A 205 -29.46 3.47 -17.37
C LEU A 205 -29.83 3.04 -18.78
N PHE A 206 -29.05 2.14 -19.39
CA PHE A 206 -29.20 1.71 -20.77
C PHE A 206 -29.56 0.23 -20.90
N ALA A 207 -30.10 -0.40 -19.86
CA ALA A 207 -30.39 -1.83 -19.82
C ALA A 207 -31.07 -2.36 -21.10
N ASP A 208 -32.18 -1.73 -21.51
CA ASP A 208 -32.92 -2.17 -22.71
C ASP A 208 -32.22 -1.81 -24.01
N ARG A 209 -31.42 -0.74 -24.04
CA ARG A 209 -30.64 -0.38 -25.23
C ARG A 209 -29.47 -1.32 -25.44
N LEU A 210 -28.76 -1.70 -24.37
CA LEU A 210 -27.66 -2.66 -24.43
C LEU A 210 -28.14 -4.03 -24.85
N PHE A 211 -29.28 -4.47 -24.34
CA PHE A 211 -29.93 -5.71 -24.76
C PHE A 211 -30.30 -5.72 -26.25
N ARG A 212 -30.96 -4.66 -26.72
CA ARG A 212 -31.32 -4.55 -28.15
C ARG A 212 -30.08 -4.41 -29.04
N TRP A 213 -29.03 -3.78 -28.54
CA TRP A 213 -27.76 -3.67 -29.24
C TRP A 213 -27.06 -5.02 -29.37
N ASP A 214 -26.97 -5.83 -28.31
CA ASP A 214 -26.43 -7.21 -28.41
C ASP A 214 -27.27 -8.06 -29.38
N LEU A 215 -28.60 -7.96 -29.30
CA LEU A 215 -29.49 -8.67 -30.21
C LEU A 215 -29.37 -8.21 -31.66
N SER A 216 -28.98 -6.97 -31.93
CA SER A 216 -28.83 -6.46 -33.32
C SER A 216 -27.79 -7.24 -34.13
N PHE A 217 -26.85 -7.91 -33.47
CA PHE A 217 -25.87 -8.77 -34.13
C PHE A 217 -26.41 -10.18 -34.44
N ARG A 218 -27.56 -10.56 -33.87
CA ARG A 218 -28.13 -11.92 -33.97
C ARG A 218 -29.44 -11.96 -34.73
N ILE A 219 -30.27 -10.93 -34.61
CA ILE A 219 -31.62 -10.89 -35.17
C ILE A 219 -31.85 -9.62 -35.99
N ARG A 220 -32.68 -9.75 -37.03
CA ARG A 220 -32.92 -8.67 -38.01
C ARG A 220 -33.78 -7.53 -37.45
N ASP A 221 -34.72 -7.85 -36.56
CA ASP A 221 -35.65 -6.88 -35.93
C ASP A 221 -35.55 -6.90 -34.39
N PRO A 222 -34.48 -6.35 -33.80
CA PRO A 222 -34.25 -6.41 -32.36
C PRO A 222 -35.19 -5.51 -31.53
N GLU A 223 -35.81 -4.49 -32.13
CA GLU A 223 -36.66 -3.55 -31.41
C GLU A 223 -37.96 -4.16 -30.89
N ARG A 224 -38.40 -5.27 -31.49
CA ARG A 224 -39.62 -6.00 -31.10
C ARG A 224 -39.38 -7.08 -30.04
N ALA A 225 -38.13 -7.30 -29.65
CA ALA A 225 -37.78 -8.36 -28.70
C ALA A 225 -38.05 -7.91 -27.26
N GLU A 226 -38.77 -8.75 -26.51
CA GLU A 226 -38.96 -8.60 -25.07
C GLU A 226 -37.90 -9.42 -24.30
N PRO A 227 -37.34 -8.89 -23.20
CA PRO A 227 -36.39 -9.64 -22.37
C PRO A 227 -37.03 -10.87 -21.73
N SER A 228 -36.33 -11.99 -21.75
CA SER A 228 -36.75 -13.18 -21.00
C SER A 228 -36.55 -13.00 -19.50
N GLU A 229 -37.21 -13.83 -18.68
CA GLU A 229 -37.02 -13.83 -17.23
C GLU A 229 -35.56 -14.09 -16.83
N TRP A 230 -34.89 -15.00 -17.56
CA TRP A 230 -33.48 -15.29 -17.35
C TRP A 230 -32.59 -14.05 -17.60
N GLU A 231 -32.87 -13.31 -18.67
CA GLU A 231 -32.16 -12.08 -19.00
C GLU A 231 -32.42 -10.98 -17.96
N LEU A 232 -33.64 -10.87 -17.43
CA LEU A 232 -33.93 -9.94 -16.33
C LEU A 232 -33.15 -10.32 -15.06
N PHE A 233 -33.09 -11.62 -14.74
CA PHE A 233 -32.33 -12.13 -13.61
C PHE A 233 -30.83 -11.82 -13.73
N THR A 234 -30.21 -12.09 -14.88
CA THR A 234 -28.77 -11.83 -15.11
C THR A 234 -28.45 -10.34 -15.03
N ARG A 235 -29.34 -9.45 -15.50
CA ARG A 235 -29.20 -8.00 -15.34
C ARG A 235 -29.16 -7.59 -13.87
N TYR A 236 -30.13 -8.03 -13.07
CA TYR A 236 -30.19 -7.71 -11.65
C TYR A 236 -28.96 -8.24 -10.91
N LEU A 237 -28.56 -9.48 -11.18
CA LEU A 237 -27.36 -10.07 -10.61
C LEU A 237 -26.11 -9.29 -11.01
N GLY A 238 -25.98 -8.93 -12.30
CA GLY A 238 -24.87 -8.14 -12.81
C GLY A 238 -24.74 -6.77 -12.13
N TRP A 239 -25.86 -6.07 -11.89
CA TRP A 239 -25.83 -4.79 -11.19
C TRP A 239 -25.42 -4.91 -9.73
N ILE A 240 -25.88 -5.97 -9.04
CA ILE A 240 -25.46 -6.26 -7.66
C ILE A 240 -23.96 -6.56 -7.63
N VAL A 241 -23.47 -7.41 -8.54
CA VAL A 241 -22.05 -7.77 -8.63
C VAL A 241 -21.19 -6.55 -8.95
N CYS A 242 -21.59 -5.70 -9.89
CA CYS A 242 -20.86 -4.46 -10.20
C CYS A 242 -20.80 -3.53 -8.98
N THR A 243 -21.91 -3.38 -8.25
CA THR A 243 -21.98 -2.50 -7.08
C THR A 243 -21.15 -3.02 -5.92
N ALA A 244 -21.31 -4.29 -5.56
CA ALA A 244 -20.54 -4.93 -4.50
C ALA A 244 -19.06 -5.02 -4.86
N GLY A 245 -18.75 -5.40 -6.10
CA GLY A 245 -17.38 -5.49 -6.62
C GLY A 245 -16.68 -4.13 -6.62
N ALA A 246 -17.34 -3.06 -7.08
CA ALA A 246 -16.79 -1.71 -7.03
C ALA A 246 -16.47 -1.30 -5.59
N LEU A 247 -17.38 -1.54 -4.64
CA LEU A 247 -17.16 -1.25 -3.22
C LEU A 247 -15.95 -2.03 -2.67
N ILE A 248 -15.87 -3.34 -2.93
CA ILE A 248 -14.77 -4.18 -2.45
C ILE A 248 -13.43 -3.69 -3.00
N VAL A 249 -13.35 -3.44 -4.32
CA VAL A 249 -12.12 -2.95 -4.97
C VAL A 249 -11.69 -1.60 -4.41
N TYR A 250 -12.64 -0.67 -4.22
CA TYR A 250 -12.34 0.62 -3.61
C TYR A 250 -11.83 0.49 -2.17
N LEU A 251 -12.42 -0.41 -1.36
CA LEU A 251 -11.96 -0.63 0.01
C LEU A 251 -10.57 -1.26 0.03
N MET A 252 -10.32 -2.28 -0.79
CA MET A 252 -9.00 -2.93 -0.89
C MET A 252 -7.92 -1.90 -1.27
N GLY A 253 -8.18 -1.08 -2.30
CA GLY A 253 -7.24 -0.06 -2.72
C GLY A 253 -7.05 1.07 -1.71
N ALA A 254 -8.10 1.47 -0.97
CA ALA A 254 -8.00 2.51 0.04
C ALA A 254 -7.17 2.08 1.26
N PHE A 255 -7.15 0.79 1.59
CA PHE A 255 -6.34 0.24 2.68
C PHE A 255 -4.96 -0.26 2.24
N ALA A 256 -4.74 -0.45 0.94
CA ALA A 256 -3.43 -0.77 0.40
C ALA A 256 -2.42 0.35 0.66
N ILE A 257 -1.20 -0.04 1.03
CA ILE A 257 -0.02 0.82 1.18
C ILE A 257 0.81 0.63 -0.09
N VAL A 258 1.11 1.73 -0.79
CA VAL A 258 1.83 1.76 -2.07
C VAL A 258 2.93 2.81 -2.06
#